data_AF-A0A9P9SBJ7-F1
#
_entry.id   AF-A0A9P9SBJ7-F1
#
_cell.length_a   1.000
_cell.length_b   1.000
_cell.length_c   1.000
_cell.angle_alpha   90.00
_cell.angle_beta   90.00
_cell.angle_gamma   90.00
#
_symmetry.space_group_name_H-M   'P 1'
#
loop_
_entity.id
_entity.type
_entity.pdbx_description
1 polymer ?
#
loop_
_entity_poly.entity_id
_entity_poly.type
_entity_poly.pdbx_seq_one_letter_code
_entity_poly.pdbx_strand_id
1 'polypeptide(L)'
;MVKDNETAIEEFNELANMSAKELQDWLGSEESVGAGWSKDDGSGETIGHDSGRKIVAILEKNPNKDPKNYEQDDIDHMRKVVAYCKRHLAQEEKAKQDTNSKSYKSLKNWGHDAQKT
;
A
#
# COMPACT_ATOMS: atom_id res chain seq x y z
N MET A 1 -15.57 8.36 -12.80
CA MET A 1 -15.88 9.22 -11.64
C MET A 1 -14.83 8.93 -10.58
N VAL A 2 -14.13 9.94 -10.07
CA VAL A 2 -13.24 9.77 -8.91
C VAL A 2 -14.13 9.47 -7.72
N LYS A 3 -13.79 8.46 -6.92
CA LYS A 3 -14.56 8.12 -5.71
C LYS A 3 -14.51 9.29 -4.73
N ASP A 4 -15.59 9.53 -4.01
CA ASP A 4 -15.62 10.51 -2.92
C ASP A 4 -14.60 10.16 -1.83
N ASN A 5 -14.32 11.13 -0.96
CA ASN A 5 -13.29 11.01 0.09
C ASN A 5 -13.64 9.90 1.08
N GLU A 6 -14.91 9.77 1.47
CA GLU A 6 -15.36 8.78 2.48
C GLU A 6 -15.14 7.37 1.96
N THR A 7 -15.60 7.08 0.74
CA THR A 7 -15.41 5.77 0.10
C THR A 7 -13.92 5.42 -0.06
N ALA A 8 -13.07 6.41 -0.38
CA ALA A 8 -11.62 6.17 -0.50
C ALA A 8 -10.97 5.80 0.85
N ILE A 9 -11.38 6.47 1.93
CA ILE A 9 -10.90 6.20 3.29
C ILE A 9 -11.37 4.82 3.76
N GLU A 10 -12.64 4.49 3.57
CA GLU A 10 -13.21 3.18 3.94
C GLU A 10 -12.47 2.05 3.23
N GLU A 11 -12.38 2.09 1.90
CA GLU A 11 -11.72 1.05 1.13
C GLU A 11 -10.21 0.96 1.41
N PHE A 12 -9.56 2.08 1.73
CA PHE A 12 -8.17 2.06 2.16
C PHE A 12 -8.01 1.34 3.48
N ASN A 13 -8.86 1.62 4.47
CA ASN A 13 -8.80 0.98 5.78
C ASN A 13 -9.11 -0.52 5.72
N GLU A 14 -9.85 -0.97 4.71
CA GLU A 14 -10.11 -2.39 4.42
C GLU A 14 -8.92 -3.05 3.70
N LEU A 15 -8.34 -2.39 2.70
CA LEU A 15 -7.32 -3.00 1.84
C LEU A 15 -5.90 -2.87 2.38
N ALA A 16 -5.55 -1.77 3.04
CA ALA A 16 -4.25 -1.62 3.71
C ALA A 16 -4.29 -2.31 5.08
N ASN A 17 -4.14 -3.65 5.06
CA ASN A 17 -4.34 -4.54 6.20
C ASN A 17 -3.06 -4.77 7.04
N MET A 18 -1.94 -4.13 6.68
CA MET A 18 -0.72 -4.11 7.48
C MET A 18 -0.72 -2.93 8.44
N SER A 19 -0.28 -3.14 9.68
CA SER A 19 -0.02 -2.04 10.61
C SER A 19 1.20 -1.22 10.17
N ALA A 20 1.32 0.01 10.69
CA ALA A 20 2.48 0.87 10.43
C ALA A 20 3.81 0.14 10.72
N LYS A 21 3.88 -0.55 11.87
CA LYS A 21 5.07 -1.28 12.29
C LYS A 21 5.41 -2.44 11.36
N GLU A 22 4.42 -3.24 10.98
CA GLU A 22 4.64 -4.39 10.09
C GLU A 22 5.07 -3.93 8.69
N LEU A 23 4.48 -2.85 8.18
CA LEU A 23 4.86 -2.29 6.90
C LEU A 23 6.26 -1.68 6.96
N GLN A 24 6.61 -0.98 8.03
CA GLN A 24 7.96 -0.45 8.23
C GLN A 24 9.01 -1.57 8.27
N ASP A 25 8.75 -2.66 8.99
CA ASP A 25 9.65 -3.81 9.05
C ASP A 25 9.80 -4.48 7.67
N TRP A 26 8.70 -4.59 6.92
CA TRP A 26 8.74 -5.09 5.55
C TRP A 26 9.57 -4.20 4.61
N LEU A 27 9.37 -2.89 4.66
CA LEU A 27 10.10 -1.93 3.83
C LEU A 27 11.62 -1.91 4.12
N GLY A 28 12.03 -2.34 5.31
CA GLY A 28 13.45 -2.52 5.65
C GLY A 28 14.12 -3.72 4.98
N SER A 29 13.38 -4.58 4.28
CA SER A 29 13.91 -5.79 3.65
C SER A 29 14.42 -5.55 2.22
N GLU A 30 15.43 -6.30 1.80
CA GLU A 30 15.93 -6.28 0.41
C GLU A 30 14.83 -6.68 -0.59
N GLU A 31 13.90 -7.55 -0.18
CA GLU A 31 12.79 -8.01 -1.00
C GLU A 31 11.82 -6.89 -1.35
N SER A 32 11.68 -5.90 -0.47
CA SER A 32 10.81 -4.75 -0.66
C SER A 32 11.41 -3.71 -1.62
N VAL A 33 12.70 -3.41 -1.47
CA VAL A 33 13.40 -2.35 -2.22
C VAL A 33 13.24 -2.51 -3.73
N GLY A 34 13.42 -3.73 -4.24
CA GLY A 34 13.40 -4.03 -5.69
C GLY A 34 12.04 -4.44 -6.26
N ALA A 35 10.98 -4.50 -5.44
CA ALA A 35 9.69 -5.02 -5.90
C ALA A 35 8.84 -3.95 -6.60
N GLY A 36 8.68 -4.10 -7.92
CA GLY A 36 7.78 -3.28 -8.73
C GLY A 36 8.52 -2.45 -9.79
N TRP A 37 7.89 -1.36 -10.22
CA TRP A 37 8.48 -0.40 -11.16
C TRP A 37 9.37 0.59 -10.44
N SER A 38 10.59 0.78 -10.93
CA SER A 38 11.50 1.86 -10.52
C SER A 38 10.89 3.23 -10.80
N LYS A 39 11.25 4.21 -9.97
CA LYS A 39 10.97 5.62 -10.19
C LYS A 39 11.97 6.19 -11.19
N ASP A 40 11.50 7.10 -12.03
CA ASP A 40 12.33 7.82 -13.01
C ASP A 40 13.00 9.05 -12.39
N ASP A 41 13.47 8.96 -11.14
CA ASP A 41 14.10 10.06 -10.39
C ASP A 41 15.58 9.79 -10.04
N GLY A 42 16.14 8.68 -10.54
CA GLY A 42 17.54 8.30 -10.30
C GLY A 42 17.83 7.76 -8.89
N SER A 43 16.83 7.65 -8.01
CA SER A 43 17.01 7.11 -6.64
C SER A 43 17.21 5.59 -6.60
N GLY A 44 16.84 4.88 -7.66
CA GLY A 44 16.82 3.41 -7.70
C GLY A 44 15.65 2.78 -6.92
N GLU A 45 14.80 3.60 -6.29
CA GLU A 45 13.63 3.15 -5.56
C GLU A 45 12.46 2.79 -6.47
N THR A 46 11.61 1.85 -6.05
CA THR A 46 10.35 1.54 -6.72
C THR A 46 9.18 2.43 -6.25
N ILE A 47 8.22 2.65 -7.15
CA ILE A 47 6.98 3.39 -6.86
C ILE A 47 6.22 2.76 -5.69
N GLY A 48 6.21 1.42 -5.62
CA GLY A 48 5.58 0.69 -4.53
C GLY A 48 6.27 0.96 -3.20
N HIS A 49 7.60 0.91 -3.15
CA HIS A 49 8.35 1.15 -1.92
C HIS A 49 8.15 2.58 -1.39
N ASP A 50 8.15 3.59 -2.27
CA ASP A 50 7.80 4.97 -1.90
C ASP A 50 6.36 5.08 -1.38
N SER A 51 5.42 4.40 -2.04
CA SER A 51 4.02 4.33 -1.61
C SER A 51 3.90 3.74 -0.20
N GLY A 52 4.63 2.67 0.10
CA GLY A 52 4.66 2.04 1.42
C GLY A 52 5.09 3.00 2.51
N ARG A 53 6.12 3.82 2.29
CA ARG A 53 6.54 4.84 3.28
C ARG A 53 5.46 5.88 3.55
N LYS A 54 4.74 6.30 2.50
CA LYS A 54 3.61 7.23 2.65
C LYS A 54 2.48 6.60 3.45
N ILE A 55 2.19 5.31 3.23
CA ILE A 55 1.21 4.57 4.03
C ILE A 55 1.62 4.53 5.50
N VAL A 56 2.90 4.24 5.79
CA VAL A 56 3.42 4.28 7.17
C VAL A 56 3.17 5.66 7.80
N ALA A 57 3.53 6.74 7.10
CA ALA A 57 3.32 8.10 7.59
C ALA A 57 1.84 8.42 7.87
N ILE A 58 0.92 7.99 6.98
CA ILE A 58 -0.53 8.15 7.15
C ILE A 58 -1.02 7.40 8.39
N LEU A 59 -0.59 6.15 8.57
CA LEU A 59 -0.99 5.30 9.70
C LEU A 59 -0.44 5.81 11.03
N GLU A 60 0.78 6.33 11.06
CA GLU A 60 1.39 6.94 12.26
C GLU A 60 0.77 8.29 12.60
N LYS A 61 0.41 9.10 11.59
CA LYS A 61 -0.26 10.38 11.76
C LYS A 61 -1.68 10.23 12.34
N ASN A 62 -2.41 9.21 11.93
CA ASN A 62 -3.80 8.99 12.32
C ASN A 62 -4.08 7.52 12.74
N PRO A 63 -3.53 7.06 13.88
CA PRO A 63 -3.62 5.65 14.29
C PRO A 63 -5.05 5.21 14.62
N ASN A 64 -5.93 6.15 14.98
CA ASN A 64 -7.34 5.89 15.25
C ASN A 64 -8.21 5.88 13.99
N LYS A 65 -7.63 6.15 12.82
CA LYS A 65 -8.31 6.17 11.51
C LYS A 65 -9.51 7.12 11.46
N ASP A 66 -9.49 8.22 12.21
CA ASP A 66 -10.56 9.21 12.21
C ASP A 66 -10.60 9.93 10.84
N PRO A 67 -11.69 9.82 10.05
CA PRO A 67 -11.78 10.41 8.73
C PRO A 67 -11.50 11.92 8.69
N LYS A 68 -11.74 12.64 9.80
CA LYS A 68 -11.55 14.10 9.89
C LYS A 68 -10.10 14.54 10.03
N ASN A 69 -9.20 13.61 10.37
CA ASN A 69 -7.78 13.89 10.59
C ASN A 69 -6.91 13.64 9.36
N TYR A 70 -7.52 13.28 8.22
CA TYR A 70 -6.80 13.12 6.96
C TYR A 70 -6.81 14.42 6.14
N GLU A 71 -5.66 14.73 5.56
CA GLU A 71 -5.53 15.81 4.58
C GLU A 71 -5.86 15.30 3.17
N GLN A 72 -6.11 16.23 2.24
CA GLN A 72 -6.47 15.85 0.87
C GLN A 72 -5.38 15.01 0.19
N ASP A 73 -4.10 15.30 0.47
CA ASP A 73 -2.97 14.54 -0.06
C ASP A 73 -2.93 13.10 0.49
N ASP A 74 -3.30 12.90 1.76
CA ASP A 74 -3.43 11.57 2.36
C ASP A 74 -4.50 10.77 1.60
N ILE A 75 -5.67 11.38 1.39
CA ILE A 75 -6.83 10.75 0.71
C ILE A 75 -6.51 10.46 -0.77
N ASP A 76 -5.80 11.36 -1.45
CA ASP A 76 -5.39 11.15 -2.84
C ASP A 76 -4.39 10.00 -2.97
N HIS A 77 -3.51 9.82 -1.98
CA HIS A 77 -2.64 8.65 -1.91
C HIS A 77 -3.44 7.38 -1.60
N MET A 78 -4.38 7.42 -0.65
CA MET A 78 -5.27 6.29 -0.33
C MET A 78 -6.02 5.78 -1.57
N ARG A 79 -6.54 6.69 -2.42
CA ARG A 79 -7.17 6.32 -3.70
C ARG A 79 -6.24 5.52 -4.61
N LYS A 80 -4.96 5.92 -4.69
CA LYS A 80 -3.96 5.20 -5.48
C LYS A 80 -3.71 3.80 -4.91
N VAL A 81 -3.59 3.70 -3.58
CA VAL A 81 -3.43 2.42 -2.87
C VAL A 81 -4.60 1.48 -3.15
N VAL A 82 -5.83 1.96 -2.94
CA VAL A 82 -7.06 1.20 -3.21
C VAL A 82 -7.12 0.72 -4.65
N ALA A 83 -6.89 1.61 -5.61
CA ALA A 83 -6.92 1.26 -7.03
C ALA A 83 -5.83 0.23 -7.39
N TYR A 84 -4.65 0.35 -6.79
CA TYR A 84 -3.55 -0.59 -6.98
C TYR A 84 -3.91 -1.98 -6.42
N CYS A 85 -4.32 -2.06 -5.16
CA CYS A 85 -4.63 -3.31 -4.48
C CYS A 85 -5.79 -4.03 -5.17
N LYS A 86 -6.90 -3.35 -5.49
CA LYS A 86 -8.03 -3.97 -6.19
C LYS A 86 -7.63 -4.56 -7.55
N ARG A 87 -6.84 -3.82 -8.33
CA ARG A 87 -6.38 -4.31 -9.64
C ARG A 87 -5.50 -5.55 -9.50
N HIS A 88 -4.53 -5.54 -8.58
CA HIS A 88 -3.60 -6.65 -8.42
C HIS A 88 -4.26 -7.88 -7.80
N LEU A 89 -5.15 -7.71 -6.82
CA LEU A 89 -5.90 -8.80 -6.23
C LEU A 89 -6.86 -9.46 -7.24
N ALA A 90 -7.45 -8.69 -8.16
CA ALA A 90 -8.31 -9.24 -9.21
C ALA A 90 -7.52 -9.98 -10.30
N GLN A 91 -6.25 -9.61 -10.52
CA GLN A 91 -5.41 -10.19 -11.57
C GLN A 91 -4.65 -11.44 -11.10
N GLU A 92 -4.47 -11.63 -9.80
CA GLU A 92 -3.54 -12.64 -9.29
C GLU A 92 -4.12 -13.55 -8.19
N GLU A 93 -4.64 -14.72 -8.59
CA GLU A 93 -4.83 -15.84 -7.66
C GLU A 93 -3.50 -16.32 -7.06
N LYS A 94 -2.38 -16.12 -7.77
CA LYS A 94 -1.03 -16.54 -7.35
C LYS A 94 -0.48 -15.78 -6.16
N ALA A 95 -0.86 -14.52 -5.94
CA ALA A 95 -0.36 -13.74 -4.81
C ALA A 95 -0.74 -14.34 -3.45
N LYS A 96 -1.86 -15.07 -3.39
CA LYS A 96 -2.28 -15.83 -2.19
C LYS A 96 -1.56 -17.17 -2.04
N GLN A 97 -0.94 -17.67 -3.11
CA GLN A 97 -0.36 -19.02 -3.17
C GLN A 97 1.18 -19.01 -3.09
N ASP A 98 1.84 -17.94 -3.54
CA ASP A 98 3.30 -17.82 -3.58
C ASP A 98 3.80 -16.49 -3.02
N THR A 99 4.35 -16.53 -1.81
CA THR A 99 4.95 -15.38 -1.13
C THR A 99 6.29 -14.94 -1.73
N ASN A 100 6.92 -15.74 -2.59
CA ASN A 100 8.12 -15.33 -3.30
C ASN A 100 7.81 -14.55 -4.59
N SER A 101 6.55 -14.51 -5.01
CA SER A 101 6.13 -13.86 -6.24
C SER A 101 6.36 -12.34 -6.19
N LYS A 102 6.68 -11.75 -7.35
CA LYS A 102 6.81 -10.29 -7.48
C LYS A 102 5.54 -9.54 -7.08
N SER A 103 4.38 -10.13 -7.36
CA SER A 103 3.08 -9.56 -7.04
C SER A 103 2.80 -9.53 -5.55
N TYR A 104 3.08 -10.62 -4.83
CA TYR A 104 2.95 -10.63 -3.36
C TYR A 104 3.85 -9.55 -2.73
N LYS A 105 5.13 -9.52 -3.11
CA LYS A 105 6.09 -8.52 -2.61
C LYS A 105 5.63 -7.10 -2.92
N SER A 106 5.10 -6.89 -4.12
CA SER A 106 4.56 -5.59 -4.51
C SER A 106 3.30 -5.24 -3.73
N LEU A 107 2.34 -6.15 -3.53
CA LEU A 107 1.14 -5.88 -2.71
C LEU A 107 1.51 -5.44 -1.30
N LYS A 108 2.53 -6.08 -0.69
CA LYS A 108 3.04 -5.67 0.62
C LYS A 108 3.66 -4.27 0.61
N ASN A 109 4.37 -3.89 -0.45
CA ASN A 109 4.82 -2.50 -0.62
C ASN A 109 3.65 -1.49 -0.65
N TRP A 110 2.46 -1.93 -1.07
CA TRP A 110 1.23 -1.14 -1.06
C TRP A 110 0.37 -1.35 0.20
N GLY A 111 0.96 -1.91 1.27
CA GLY A 111 0.30 -2.07 2.57
C GLY A 111 -0.69 -3.21 2.66
N HIS A 112 -0.78 -4.07 1.64
CA HIS A 112 -1.66 -5.24 1.62
C HIS A 112 -0.85 -6.53 1.71
N ASP A 113 -1.03 -7.29 2.78
CA ASP A 113 -0.53 -8.64 2.92
C ASP A 113 -1.62 -9.64 2.49
N ALA A 114 -1.38 -10.35 1.38
CA ALA A 114 -2.34 -11.31 0.83
C ALA A 114 -2.51 -12.59 1.68
N GLN A 115 -1.63 -12.81 2.68
CA GLN A 115 -1.77 -13.90 3.66
C GLN A 115 -2.61 -13.49 4.87
N LYS A 116 -2.94 -12.20 5.02
CA LYS A 116 -3.80 -11.71 6.09
C LYS A 116 -5.25 -11.67 5.63
N THR A 117 -6.12 -12.35 6.38
CA THR A 117 -7.59 -12.32 6.26
C THR A 117 -8.20 -11.46 7.35
#